data_AF-A0A6B0UMX9-F1
#
_entry.id   AF-A0A6B0UMX9-F1
#
_cell.length_a   1.000
_cell.length_b   1.000
_cell.length_c   1.000
_cell.angle_alpha   90.00
_cell.angle_beta   90.00
_cell.angle_gamma   90.00
#
_symmetry.space_group_name_H-M   'P 1'
#
loop_
_entity.id
_entity.type
_entity.pdbx_description
1 polymer ?
#
loop_
_entity_poly.entity_id
_entity_poly.type
_entity_poly.pdbx_seq_one_letter_code
_entity_poly.pdbx_strand_id
1 'polypeptide(L)'
;MMVENFPLLMICLQITSSITASAGAGSQEVNITGGINRLAPNCETTVKKLCEKDISKKGAITRIDVSLRECRLSCYSNGGTHVSRMHLPNSMPCALGATCKDGNCFCEACDQITPRPPR
;
A
#
# COMPACT_ATOMS: atom_id res chain seq x y z
N MET A 1 18.91 67.76 -16.85
CA MET A 1 17.91 66.72 -16.54
C MET A 1 18.03 65.64 -17.60
N MET A 2 18.16 64.38 -17.14
CA MET A 2 17.90 63.08 -17.81
C MET A 2 18.46 62.92 -19.25
N VAL A 3 19.67 62.35 -19.42
CA VAL A 3 19.99 60.90 -19.43
C VAL A 3 19.36 60.18 -20.63
N GLU A 4 20.22 59.95 -21.63
CA GLU A 4 20.46 58.69 -22.37
C GLU A 4 19.33 57.65 -22.36
N ASN A 5 18.98 57.11 -23.53
CA ASN A 5 19.50 55.80 -23.96
C ASN A 5 18.60 55.18 -25.04
N PHE A 6 19.20 54.96 -26.20
CA PHE A 6 18.86 53.99 -27.25
C PHE A 6 18.48 52.60 -26.67
N PRO A 7 18.06 51.58 -27.46
CA PRO A 7 17.09 51.48 -28.56
C PRO A 7 16.17 50.25 -28.33
N LEU A 8 14.84 50.36 -28.47
CA LEU A 8 13.95 49.18 -28.37
C LEU A 8 13.77 48.49 -29.73
N LEU A 9 14.87 47.93 -30.22
CA LEU A 9 14.88 46.87 -31.24
C LEU A 9 15.07 45.53 -30.51
N MET A 10 14.21 44.55 -30.81
CA MET A 10 14.22 43.19 -30.27
C MET A 10 13.88 43.12 -28.78
N ILE A 11 12.82 42.43 -28.37
CA ILE A 11 12.82 40.96 -28.33
C ILE A 11 11.36 40.49 -28.39
N CYS A 12 10.95 39.88 -29.50
CA CYS A 12 9.81 38.96 -29.51
C CYS A 12 10.22 37.74 -28.68
N LEU A 13 10.00 37.83 -27.37
CA LEU A 13 10.26 36.75 -26.43
C LEU A 13 9.22 35.67 -26.70
N GLN A 14 9.68 34.59 -27.32
CA GLN A 14 8.99 33.32 -27.46
C GLN A 14 8.48 32.91 -26.07
N ILE A 15 7.19 33.11 -25.80
CA ILE A 15 6.54 32.38 -24.71
C ILE A 15 6.36 30.97 -25.26
N THR A 16 7.44 30.20 -25.24
CA THR A 16 7.35 28.76 -25.03
C THR A 16 6.46 28.63 -23.80
N SER A 17 5.18 28.32 -24.03
CA SER A 17 4.29 27.89 -22.97
C SER A 17 4.89 26.58 -22.46
N SER A 18 5.84 26.72 -21.55
CA SER A 18 6.19 25.72 -20.55
C SER A 18 4.92 25.57 -19.72
N ILE A 19 3.94 24.87 -20.30
CA ILE A 19 2.96 24.15 -19.52
C ILE A 19 3.81 23.06 -18.89
N THR A 20 4.48 23.41 -17.79
CA THR A 20 4.75 22.46 -16.73
C THR A 20 3.38 21.88 -16.42
N ALA A 21 3.08 20.77 -17.08
CA ALA A 21 2.13 19.81 -16.58
C ALA A 21 2.57 19.63 -15.12
N SER A 22 1.79 20.21 -14.23
CA SER A 22 1.76 19.80 -12.84
C SER A 22 1.59 18.29 -12.93
N ALA A 23 2.70 17.57 -12.75
CA ALA A 23 2.67 16.18 -12.43
C ALA A 23 1.90 16.12 -11.11
N GLY A 24 0.57 16.02 -11.22
CA GLY A 24 -0.27 15.63 -10.11
C GLY A 24 0.43 14.43 -9.53
N ALA A 25 0.74 14.50 -8.24
CA ALA A 25 1.44 13.46 -7.51
C ALA A 25 0.77 12.13 -7.84
N GLY A 26 1.36 11.40 -8.79
CA GLY A 26 0.83 10.13 -9.24
C GLY A 26 0.97 9.21 -8.05
N SER A 27 -0.14 8.96 -7.36
CA SER A 27 -0.18 7.89 -6.37
C SER A 27 0.12 6.63 -7.18
N GLN A 28 1.37 6.18 -7.12
CA GLN A 28 1.79 4.98 -7.83
C GLN A 28 0.88 3.85 -7.36
N GLU A 29 0.17 3.24 -8.30
CA GLU A 29 -0.78 2.17 -8.01
C GLU A 29 -0.02 1.03 -7.31
N VAL A 30 -0.29 0.83 -6.03
CA VAL A 30 0.38 -0.20 -5.23
C VAL A 30 -0.30 -1.53 -5.54
N ASN A 31 0.46 -2.46 -6.09
CA ASN A 31 -0.07 -3.78 -6.39
C ASN A 31 -0.26 -4.58 -5.08
N ILE A 32 -1.50 -4.86 -4.72
CA ILE A 32 -1.83 -5.71 -3.58
C ILE A 32 -2.06 -7.12 -4.11
N THR A 33 -1.16 -8.03 -3.78
CA THR A 33 -1.32 -9.47 -3.98
C THR A 33 -1.75 -10.12 -2.68
N GLY A 34 -2.43 -11.25 -2.78
CA GLY A 34 -2.76 -12.09 -1.65
C GLY A 34 -3.43 -13.35 -2.15
N GLY A 35 -3.53 -14.39 -1.33
CA GLY A 35 -4.14 -15.68 -1.71
C GLY A 35 -5.63 -15.63 -2.11
N ILE A 36 -6.18 -14.43 -2.28
CA ILE A 36 -7.52 -14.11 -2.76
C ILE A 36 -7.41 -13.08 -3.89
N ASN A 37 -8.09 -13.34 -5.01
CA ASN A 37 -7.89 -12.59 -6.25
C ASN A 37 -8.20 -11.09 -6.14
N ARG A 38 -9.02 -10.65 -5.18
CA ARG A 38 -9.21 -9.25 -4.77
C ARG A 38 -9.68 -9.16 -3.32
N LEU A 39 -9.09 -8.24 -2.56
CA LEU A 39 -9.59 -7.86 -1.24
C LEU A 39 -10.78 -6.90 -1.40
N ALA A 40 -11.65 -6.83 -0.39
CA ALA A 40 -12.64 -5.76 -0.37
C ALA A 40 -11.93 -4.39 -0.22
N PRO A 41 -12.45 -3.29 -0.78
CA PRO A 41 -11.74 -1.99 -0.79
C PRO A 41 -11.34 -1.46 0.60
N ASN A 42 -12.15 -1.74 1.62
CA ASN A 42 -11.86 -1.41 3.01
C ASN A 42 -10.69 -2.25 3.58
N CYS A 43 -10.59 -3.51 3.18
CA CYS A 43 -9.46 -4.37 3.54
C CYS A 43 -8.18 -3.89 2.85
N GLU A 44 -8.24 -3.53 1.56
CA GLU A 44 -7.11 -2.94 0.81
C GLU A 44 -6.58 -1.67 1.47
N THR A 45 -7.48 -0.76 1.83
CA THR A 45 -7.15 0.48 2.55
C THR A 45 -6.45 0.19 3.88
N THR A 46 -6.93 -0.83 4.60
CA THR A 46 -6.37 -1.21 5.90
C THR A 46 -4.95 -1.77 5.76
N VAL A 47 -4.72 -2.71 4.84
CA VAL A 47 -3.38 -3.29 4.64
C VAL A 47 -2.38 -2.27 4.09
N LYS A 48 -2.83 -1.34 3.23
CA LYS A 48 -2.00 -0.23 2.75
C LYS A 48 -1.54 0.66 3.90
N LYS A 49 -2.46 1.07 4.78
CA LYS A 49 -2.13 1.89 5.97
C LYS A 49 -1.16 1.17 6.91
N LEU A 50 -1.26 -0.15 7.05
CA LEU A 50 -0.33 -0.93 7.86
C LEU A 50 1.10 -0.86 7.28
N CYS A 51 1.27 -1.11 5.99
CA CYS A 51 2.57 -0.98 5.33
C CYS A 51 3.12 0.46 5.34
N GLU A 52 2.25 1.47 5.19
CA GLU A 52 2.67 2.87 5.21
C GLU A 52 3.23 3.32 6.56
N LYS A 53 2.64 2.81 7.65
CA LYS A 53 3.02 3.09 9.04
C LYS A 53 4.18 2.24 9.55
N ASP A 54 4.63 1.25 8.80
CA ASP A 54 5.75 0.41 9.19
C ASP A 54 7.05 1.21 9.23
N ILE A 55 7.65 1.28 10.42
CA ILE A 55 8.92 1.95 10.67
C ILE A 55 10.10 1.29 9.94
N SER A 56 9.96 0.01 9.58
CA SER A 56 11.00 -0.75 8.88
C SER A 56 11.03 -0.43 7.38
N LYS A 57 9.99 0.21 6.85
CA LYS A 57 9.85 0.53 5.42
C LYS A 57 10.99 1.43 4.95
N LYS A 58 11.59 1.07 3.81
CA LYS A 58 12.60 1.89 3.13
C LYS A 58 12.04 2.43 1.82
N GLY A 59 11.61 3.69 1.83
CA GLY A 59 11.03 4.37 0.66
C GLY A 59 9.55 4.05 0.41
N ALA A 60 9.08 4.26 -0.82
CA ALA A 60 7.69 4.01 -1.21
C ALA A 60 7.36 2.52 -1.27
N ILE A 61 6.12 2.16 -0.93
CA ILE A 61 5.60 0.80 -1.10
C ILE A 61 5.35 0.55 -2.59
N THR A 62 5.77 -0.61 -3.06
CA THR A 62 5.66 -1.04 -4.46
C THR A 62 4.69 -2.21 -4.62
N ARG A 63 4.69 -3.12 -3.63
CA ARG A 63 3.80 -4.27 -3.58
C ARG A 63 3.46 -4.61 -2.14
N ILE A 64 2.27 -5.11 -1.92
CA ILE A 64 1.81 -5.65 -0.64
C ILE A 64 1.39 -7.08 -0.88
N ASP A 65 1.85 -8.02 -0.06
CA ASP A 65 1.42 -9.42 -0.13
C ASP A 65 0.70 -9.82 1.16
N VAL A 66 -0.54 -10.27 1.04
CA VAL A 66 -1.43 -10.60 2.16
C VAL A 66 -1.65 -12.11 2.25
N SER A 67 -1.10 -12.73 3.29
CA SER A 67 -1.36 -14.13 3.62
C SER A 67 -2.38 -14.20 4.76
N LEU A 68 -3.66 -14.32 4.40
CA LEU A 68 -4.76 -14.39 5.37
C LEU A 68 -4.65 -15.63 6.27
N ARG A 69 -4.32 -16.80 5.71
CA ARG A 69 -4.19 -18.05 6.47
C ARG A 69 -3.09 -17.99 7.53
N GLU A 70 -2.00 -17.28 7.23
CA GLU A 70 -0.87 -17.09 8.15
C GLU A 70 -0.99 -15.81 8.98
N CYS A 71 -2.09 -15.06 8.83
CA CYS A 71 -2.26 -13.75 9.47
C CYS A 71 -1.03 -12.84 9.30
N ARG A 72 -0.48 -12.81 8.09
CA ARG A 72 0.80 -12.16 7.79
C ARG A 72 0.69 -11.21 6.60
N LEU A 73 1.44 -10.11 6.70
CA LEU A 73 1.54 -9.08 5.69
C LEU A 73 3.02 -8.87 5.34
N SER A 74 3.35 -8.93 4.05
CA SER A 74 4.68 -8.57 3.54
C SER A 74 4.58 -7.29 2.73
N CYS A 75 5.35 -6.27 3.12
CA CYS A 75 5.38 -4.97 2.46
C CYS A 75 6.69 -4.82 1.70
N TYR A 76 6.59 -4.70 0.38
CA TYR A 76 7.75 -4.54 -0.51
C TYR A 76 7.99 -3.05 -0.77
N SER A 77 9.19 -2.57 -0.48
CA SER A 77 9.60 -1.19 -0.70
C SER A 77 10.93 -1.12 -1.44
N ASN A 78 11.39 0.09 -1.76
CA ASN A 78 12.65 0.32 -2.48
C ASN A 78 12.74 -0.46 -3.81
N GLY A 79 11.74 -0.30 -4.67
CA GLY A 79 11.67 -1.04 -5.94
C GLY A 79 11.46 -2.55 -5.79
N GLY A 80 11.02 -3.02 -4.62
CA GLY A 80 10.81 -4.44 -4.31
C GLY A 80 12.01 -5.15 -3.69
N THR A 81 13.13 -4.45 -3.49
CA THR A 81 14.36 -5.03 -2.92
C THR A 81 14.33 -5.16 -1.40
N HIS A 82 13.50 -4.35 -0.74
CA HIS A 82 13.31 -4.41 0.71
C HIS A 82 11.95 -5.02 1.04
N VAL A 83 11.93 -5.95 1.99
CA VAL A 83 10.71 -6.59 2.46
C VAL A 83 10.64 -6.46 3.97
N SER A 84 9.60 -5.82 4.46
CA SER A 84 9.23 -5.87 5.87
C SER A 84 8.04 -6.81 6.06
N ARG A 85 8.00 -7.51 7.19
CA ARG A 85 6.95 -8.49 7.50
C ARG A 85 6.33 -8.15 8.83
N MET A 86 5.00 -8.13 8.87
CA MET A 86 4.24 -7.86 10.09
C MET A 86 3.04 -8.82 10.20
N HIS A 87 2.49 -8.92 11.40
CA HIS A 87 1.25 -9.64 11.63
C HIS A 87 0.05 -8.79 11.23
N LEU A 88 -0.98 -9.45 10.68
CA LEU A 88 -2.29 -8.84 10.54
C LEU A 88 -2.89 -8.57 11.93
N PRO A 89 -3.68 -7.49 12.07
CA PRO A 89 -4.27 -7.13 13.35
C PRO A 89 -5.21 -8.22 13.86
N ASN A 90 -5.30 -8.33 15.19
CA ASN A 90 -6.28 -9.21 15.83
C ASN A 90 -7.68 -8.89 15.33
N SER A 91 -8.56 -9.91 15.26
CA SER A 91 -9.91 -9.87 14.69
C SER A 91 -10.01 -9.76 13.16
N MET A 92 -8.90 -9.60 12.43
CA MET A 92 -8.95 -9.61 10.97
C MET A 92 -9.41 -10.98 10.44
N PRO A 93 -10.41 -11.06 9.55
CA PRO A 93 -10.88 -12.34 9.02
C PRO A 93 -9.79 -13.06 8.24
N CYS A 94 -9.60 -14.37 8.49
CA CYS A 94 -8.60 -15.18 7.80
C CYS A 94 -9.20 -16.29 6.92
N ALA A 95 -9.95 -17.23 7.49
CA ALA A 95 -10.59 -18.33 6.74
C ALA A 95 -11.79 -18.92 7.50
N LEU A 96 -12.87 -19.32 6.81
CA LEU A 96 -14.01 -20.05 7.40
C LEU A 96 -14.61 -19.40 8.67
N GLY A 97 -14.71 -18.07 8.71
CA GLY A 97 -15.19 -17.34 9.89
C GLY A 97 -14.18 -17.24 11.04
N ALA A 98 -12.99 -17.82 10.90
CA ALA A 98 -11.87 -17.63 11.80
C ALA A 98 -11.30 -16.21 11.69
N THR A 99 -10.62 -15.79 12.76
CA THR A 99 -9.98 -14.48 12.83
C THR A 99 -8.53 -14.59 13.27
N CYS A 100 -7.73 -13.58 12.89
CA CYS A 100 -6.38 -13.47 13.37
C CYS A 100 -6.35 -13.20 14.87
N LYS A 101 -5.51 -13.95 15.58
CA LYS A 101 -5.23 -13.81 17.01
C LYS A 101 -3.75 -14.13 17.24
N ASP A 102 -3.02 -13.15 17.76
CA ASP A 102 -1.60 -13.28 18.10
C ASP A 102 -0.74 -13.79 16.91
N GLY A 103 -1.04 -13.26 15.72
CA GLY A 103 -0.35 -13.62 14.49
C GLY A 103 -0.72 -14.97 13.87
N ASN A 104 -1.73 -15.67 14.41
CA ASN A 104 -2.22 -16.95 13.88
C ASN A 104 -3.70 -16.86 13.50
N CYS A 105 -4.14 -17.66 12.53
CA CYS A 105 -5.56 -17.78 12.20
C CYS A 105 -6.25 -18.72 13.20
N PHE A 106 -7.09 -18.18 14.08
CA PHE A 106 -7.75 -18.89 15.16
C PHE A 106 -9.22 -19.16 14.85
N CYS A 107 -9.61 -20.43 14.88
CA CYS A 107 -10.99 -20.87 14.64
C CYS A 107 -11.59 -21.44 15.93
N GLU A 108 -12.27 -20.60 16.69
CA GLU A 108 -12.92 -21.01 17.95
C GLU A 108 -13.93 -22.15 17.75
N ALA A 109 -14.64 -22.14 16.62
CA ALA A 109 -15.62 -23.18 16.30
C ALA A 109 -14.98 -24.57 16.21
N CYS A 110 -13.72 -24.68 15.76
CA CYS A 110 -13.02 -25.96 15.66
C CYS A 110 -12.67 -26.56 17.03
N ASP A 111 -12.34 -25.72 18.00
CA ASP A 111 -11.99 -26.17 19.36
C ASP A 111 -13.20 -26.71 20.13
N GLN A 112 -14.41 -26.31 19.71
CA GLN A 112 -15.67 -26.76 20.29
C GLN A 112 -16.23 -28.01 19.60
N ILE A 113 -15.59 -28.51 18.53
CA ILE A 113 -16.01 -29.75 17.87
C ILE A 113 -15.61 -30.92 18.77
N THR A 114 -16.60 -31.52 19.44
CA THR A 114 -16.41 -32.85 20.02
C THR A 114 -16.26 -33.86 18.89
N PRO A 115 -15.27 -34.78 18.95
CA PRO A 115 -15.14 -35.83 17.95
C PRO A 115 -16.48 -36.57 17.84
N ARG A 116 -17.05 -36.63 16.63
CA ARG A 116 -18.20 -37.51 16.42
C ARG A 116 -17.74 -38.93 16.73
N PRO A 117 -18.48 -39.70 17.55
CA PRO A 117 -18.17 -41.10 17.74
C PRO A 117 -18.14 -41.79 16.36
N PRO A 118 -17.22 -42.75 16.16
CA PRO A 118 -17.17 -43.53 14.92
C PRO A 118 -18.55 -44.17 14.67
N ARG A 119 -18.98 -44.11 13.40
CA ARG A 119 -20.25 -44.71 12.96
C ARG A 119 -20.21 -46.23 13.06
#